data_AF-A0A7J2KMA7-F1
#
_entry.id   AF-A0A7J2KMA7-F1
#
_cell.length_a   1.000
_cell.length_b   1.000
_cell.length_c   1.000
_cell.angle_alpha   90.00
_cell.angle_beta   90.00
_cell.angle_gamma   90.00
#
_symmetry.space_group_name_H-M   'P 1'
#
loop_
_entity.id
_entity.type
_entity.pdbx_description
1 polymer ?
#
loop_
_entity_poly.entity_id
_entity_poly.type
_entity_poly.pdbx_seq_one_letter_code
_entity_poly.pdbx_strand_id
1 'polypeptide(L)'
;MTHAKNKTRWCLKKAQKELEQNKKHRGLIKITSDINGARKHLAKAEHNLSAINYFAKGGFSDWSMSAVFYCIYHCFLAITIKLGYESRNQECTLALIKHLIEEEKVKLN
;
A
#
# COMPACT_ATOMS: atom_id res chain seq x y z
N MET A 1 -2.93 11.20 20.41
CA MET A 1 -2.42 10.43 19.23
C MET A 1 -3.44 10.54 18.11
N THR A 2 -3.02 10.75 16.86
CA THR A 2 -3.93 10.82 15.71
C THR A 2 -4.58 9.47 15.42
N HIS A 3 -5.72 9.49 14.72
CA HIS A 3 -6.41 8.27 14.32
C HIS A 3 -5.51 7.36 13.44
N ALA A 4 -4.76 7.95 12.50
CA ALA A 4 -3.86 7.20 11.61
C ALA A 4 -2.71 6.53 12.37
N LYS A 5 -2.10 7.22 13.35
CA LYS A 5 -1.06 6.66 14.22
C LYS A 5 -1.57 5.48 15.04
N ASN A 6 -2.77 5.61 15.63
CA ASN A 6 -3.40 4.53 16.39
C ASN A 6 -3.68 3.31 15.50
N LYS A 7 -4.23 3.54 14.29
CA LYS A 7 -4.51 2.47 13.34
C LYS A 7 -3.24 1.78 12.83
N THR A 8 -2.18 2.54 12.56
CA THR A 8 -0.87 1.99 12.18
C THR A 8 -0.29 1.10 13.28
N ARG A 9 -0.37 1.54 14.55
CA ARG A 9 0.05 0.73 15.70
C ARG A 9 -0.76 -0.57 15.80
N TRP A 10 -2.07 -0.51 15.57
CA TRP A 10 -2.92 -1.70 15.54
C TRP A 10 -2.50 -2.67 14.42
N CYS A 11 -2.19 -2.16 13.23
CA CYS A 11 -1.71 -2.97 12.10
C CYS A 11 -0.38 -3.70 12.39
N LEU A 12 0.54 -3.04 13.08
CA LEU A 12 1.80 -3.65 13.55
C LEU A 12 1.54 -4.77 14.55
N LYS A 13 0.71 -4.50 15.57
CA LYS A 13 0.34 -5.49 16.59
C LYS A 13 -0.40 -6.70 15.99
N LYS A 14 -1.29 -6.47 15.02
CA LYS A 14 -2.00 -7.53 14.31
C LYS A 14 -1.03 -8.47 13.61
N ALA A 15 -0.09 -7.91 12.85
CA ALA A 15 0.91 -8.72 12.15
C ALA A 15 1.78 -9.52 13.13
N GLN A 16 2.24 -8.88 14.21
CA GLN A 16 3.02 -9.55 15.26
C GLN A 16 2.26 -10.75 15.84
N LYS A 17 1.00 -10.55 16.26
CA LYS A 17 0.16 -11.62 16.81
C LYS A 17 -0.06 -12.78 15.82
N GLU A 18 -0.23 -12.47 14.54
CA GLU A 18 -0.39 -13.50 13.51
C GLU A 18 0.92 -14.28 13.29
N LEU A 19 2.08 -13.63 13.32
CA LEU A 19 3.39 -14.27 13.21
C LEU A 19 3.71 -15.16 14.42
N GLU A 20 3.42 -14.72 15.64
CA GLU A 20 3.56 -15.52 16.87
C GLU A 20 2.71 -16.81 16.83
N GLN A 21 1.62 -16.80 16.06
CA GLN A 21 0.77 -17.97 15.82
C GLN A 21 1.21 -18.82 14.62
N ASN A 22 2.41 -18.58 14.06
CA ASN A 22 2.90 -19.20 12.82
C ASN A 22 1.92 -19.03 11.63
N LYS A 23 1.16 -17.93 11.59
CA LYS A 23 0.25 -17.60 10.49
C LYS A 23 0.88 -16.58 9.55
N LYS A 24 0.40 -16.57 8.30
CA LYS A 24 0.69 -15.50 7.36
C LYS A 24 0.17 -14.17 7.93
N HIS A 25 1.05 -13.20 8.12
CA HIS A 25 0.64 -11.88 8.56
C HIS A 25 -0.23 -11.19 7.50
N ARG A 26 -1.23 -10.46 7.96
CA ARG A 26 -2.17 -9.65 7.18
C ARG A 26 -2.26 -8.26 7.80
N GLY A 27 -1.13 -7.71 8.24
CA GLY A 27 -1.03 -6.40 8.87
C GLY A 27 0.09 -5.59 8.25
N LEU A 28 0.89 -4.96 9.12
CA LEU A 28 2.09 -4.23 8.76
C LEU A 28 3.29 -4.82 9.49
N ILE A 29 4.42 -4.98 8.83
CA ILE A 29 5.69 -5.31 9.48
C ILE A 29 6.76 -4.30 9.09
N LYS A 30 7.75 -4.11 9.97
CA LYS A 30 8.97 -3.39 9.62
C LYS A 30 9.92 -4.35 8.90
N ILE A 31 10.55 -3.86 7.86
CA ILE A 31 11.56 -4.56 7.07
C ILE A 31 12.73 -3.61 6.78
N THR A 32 13.83 -4.15 6.26
CA THR A 32 14.83 -3.32 5.61
C THR A 32 14.22 -2.67 4.36
N SER A 33 14.53 -1.40 4.11
CA SER A 33 14.13 -0.71 2.88
C SER A 33 14.47 -1.55 1.64
N ASP A 34 13.51 -1.73 0.74
CA ASP A 34 13.69 -2.51 -0.49
C ASP A 34 13.31 -1.67 -1.72
N ILE A 35 14.33 -1.10 -2.36
CA ILE A 35 14.19 -0.31 -3.59
C ILE A 35 13.75 -1.18 -4.77
N ASN A 36 14.20 -2.43 -4.85
CA ASN A 36 13.82 -3.33 -5.94
C ASN A 36 12.36 -3.76 -5.82
N GLY A 37 11.91 -4.05 -4.60
CA GLY A 37 10.51 -4.27 -4.27
C GLY A 37 9.65 -3.06 -4.60
N ALA A 38 10.11 -1.84 -4.29
CA ALA A 38 9.42 -0.61 -4.67
C ALA A 38 9.26 -0.48 -6.19
N ARG A 39 10.34 -0.73 -6.95
CA ARG A 39 10.31 -0.71 -8.43
C ARG A 39 9.35 -1.75 -9.01
N LYS A 40 9.27 -2.95 -8.44
CA LYS A 40 8.29 -3.98 -8.85
C LYS A 40 6.85 -3.51 -8.65
N HIS A 41 6.57 -2.79 -7.57
CA HIS A 41 5.25 -2.20 -7.36
C HIS A 41 4.96 -1.05 -8.33
N LEU A 42 5.94 -0.20 -8.63
CA LEU A 42 5.78 0.84 -9.66
C LEU A 42 5.48 0.23 -11.04
N ALA A 43 6.20 -0.82 -11.45
CA ALA A 43 5.93 -1.52 -12.71
C ALA A 43 4.49 -2.09 -12.77
N LYS A 44 3.96 -2.59 -11.63
CA LYS A 44 2.55 -3.01 -11.55
C LYS A 44 1.58 -1.84 -11.62
N ALA A 45 1.92 -0.69 -11.01
CA ALA A 45 1.12 0.51 -11.12
C ALA A 45 1.04 1.02 -12.57
N GLU A 46 2.17 1.04 -13.29
CA GLU A 46 2.23 1.39 -14.71
C GLU A 46 1.43 0.42 -15.60
N HIS A 47 1.49 -0.87 -15.30
CA HIS A 47 0.65 -1.87 -15.97
C HIS A 47 -0.84 -1.61 -15.75
N ASN A 48 -1.25 -1.34 -14.50
CA ASN A 48 -2.64 -0.99 -14.18
C ASN A 48 -3.04 0.33 -14.85
N LEU A 49 -2.15 1.31 -14.94
CA LEU A 49 -2.39 2.57 -15.65
C LEU A 49 -2.71 2.35 -17.13
N SER A 50 -2.00 1.41 -17.76
CA SER A 50 -2.29 0.99 -19.14
C SER A 50 -3.68 0.33 -19.24
N ALA A 51 -4.04 -0.52 -18.28
CA ALA A 51 -5.35 -1.16 -18.22
C ALA A 51 -6.50 -0.17 -18.02
N ILE A 52 -6.32 0.89 -17.21
CA ILE A 52 -7.31 1.97 -17.02
C ILE A 52 -7.73 2.55 -18.38
N ASN A 53 -6.74 2.90 -19.21
CA ASN A 53 -6.97 3.47 -20.53
C ASN A 53 -7.64 2.47 -21.48
N TYR A 54 -7.22 1.20 -21.44
CA TYR A 54 -7.82 0.15 -22.26
C TYR A 54 -9.31 -0.05 -21.92
N PHE A 55 -9.63 -0.19 -20.63
CA PHE A 55 -11.01 -0.37 -20.19
C PHE A 55 -11.89 0.85 -20.43
N ALA A 56 -11.36 2.06 -20.20
CA ALA A 56 -12.10 3.29 -20.47
C ALA A 56 -12.47 3.41 -21.97
N LYS A 57 -11.50 3.16 -22.87
CA LYS A 57 -11.75 3.19 -24.32
C LYS A 57 -12.70 2.07 -24.78
N GLY A 58 -12.67 0.92 -24.10
CA GLY A 58 -13.56 -0.21 -24.38
C GLY A 58 -14.98 -0.07 -23.82
N GLY A 59 -15.31 1.03 -23.13
CA GLY A 59 -16.63 1.23 -22.51
C GLY A 59 -16.84 0.49 -21.18
N PHE A 60 -15.78 -0.07 -20.59
CA PHE A 60 -15.81 -0.80 -19.33
C PHE A 60 -15.41 0.11 -18.15
N SER A 61 -16.20 1.16 -17.89
CA SER A 61 -15.88 2.17 -16.87
C SER A 61 -15.66 1.59 -15.47
N ASP A 62 -16.44 0.61 -15.05
CA ASP A 62 -16.35 0.02 -13.70
C ASP A 62 -15.04 -0.77 -13.51
N TRP A 63 -14.60 -1.44 -14.57
CA TRP A 63 -13.30 -2.12 -14.61
C TRP A 63 -12.15 -1.13 -14.68
N SER A 64 -12.32 -0.02 -15.41
CA SER A 64 -11.35 1.08 -15.42
C SER A 64 -11.15 1.65 -14.01
N MET A 65 -12.24 1.91 -13.28
CA MET A 65 -12.16 2.37 -11.88
C MET A 65 -11.53 1.34 -10.95
N SER A 66 -11.83 0.05 -11.14
CA SER A 66 -11.17 -1.02 -10.40
C SER A 66 -9.64 -1.02 -10.64
N ALA A 67 -9.20 -0.79 -11.88
CA ALA A 67 -7.79 -0.66 -12.21
C ALA A 67 -7.15 0.60 -11.62
N VAL A 68 -7.87 1.74 -11.56
CA VAL A 68 -7.42 2.96 -10.86
C VAL A 68 -7.10 2.64 -9.40
N PHE A 69 -8.00 1.94 -8.72
CA PHE A 69 -7.80 1.56 -7.32
C PHE A 69 -6.52 0.73 -7.13
N TYR A 70 -6.28 -0.29 -7.96
CA TYR A 70 -5.07 -1.10 -7.87
C TYR A 70 -3.80 -0.35 -8.30
N CYS A 71 -3.89 0.60 -9.23
CA CYS A 71 -2.80 1.49 -9.59
C CYS A 71 -2.34 2.29 -8.37
N ILE A 72 -3.25 3.00 -7.71
CA ILE A 72 -2.96 3.81 -6.51
C ILE A 72 -2.45 2.91 -5.37
N TYR A 73 -3.07 1.75 -5.16
CA TYR A 73 -2.64 0.81 -4.14
C TYR A 73 -1.18 0.36 -4.34
N HIS A 74 -0.79 0.07 -5.59
CA HIS A 74 0.60 -0.27 -5.88
C HIS A 74 1.57 0.90 -5.72
N CYS A 75 1.16 2.14 -6.05
CA CYS A 75 1.95 3.33 -5.71
C CYS A 75 2.20 3.43 -4.20
N PHE A 76 1.17 3.20 -3.38
CA PHE A 76 1.33 3.21 -1.92
C PHE A 76 2.23 2.08 -1.42
N LEU A 77 2.08 0.85 -1.93
CA LEU A 77 2.98 -0.25 -1.57
C LEU A 77 4.44 0.05 -1.95
N ALA A 78 4.69 0.72 -3.08
CA ALA A 78 6.02 1.16 -3.46
C ALA A 78 6.62 2.16 -2.45
N ILE A 79 5.80 3.11 -1.96
CA ILE A 79 6.21 4.07 -0.92
C ILE A 79 6.51 3.34 0.39
N THR A 80 5.61 2.46 0.86
CA THR A 80 5.78 1.79 2.15
C THR A 80 7.02 0.92 2.17
N ILE A 81 7.26 0.15 1.11
CA ILE A 81 8.40 -0.78 1.05
C ILE A 81 9.73 -0.03 0.93
N LYS A 82 9.76 1.08 0.18
CA LYS A 82 10.91 2.00 0.14
C LYS A 82 11.22 2.58 1.53
N LEU A 83 10.20 2.81 2.35
CA LEU A 83 10.35 3.35 3.71
C LEU A 83 10.54 2.28 4.80
N GLY A 84 10.77 1.01 4.42
CA GLY A 84 11.06 -0.06 5.38
C GLY A 84 9.82 -0.69 6.02
N TYR A 85 8.70 -0.73 5.28
CA TYR A 85 7.47 -1.37 5.73
C TYR A 85 6.88 -2.30 4.66
N GLU A 86 6.57 -3.54 5.04
CA GLU A 86 5.74 -4.42 4.23
C GLU A 86 4.30 -4.38 4.75
N SER A 87 3.35 -4.10 3.86
CA SER A 87 1.91 -4.19 4.14
C SER A 87 1.26 -5.27 3.29
N ARG A 88 0.31 -6.00 3.88
CA ARG A 88 -0.41 -7.10 3.20
C ARG A 88 -1.92 -6.89 3.09
N ASN A 89 -2.41 -5.69 3.40
CA ASN A 89 -3.80 -5.34 3.14
C ASN A 89 -3.96 -3.82 2.92
N GLN A 90 -5.06 -3.44 2.28
CA GLN A 90 -5.35 -2.06 1.88
C GLN A 90 -5.55 -1.13 3.08
N GLU A 91 -6.27 -1.59 4.11
CA GLU A 91 -6.58 -0.81 5.31
C GLU A 91 -5.28 -0.38 6.05
N CYS A 92 -4.35 -1.30 6.24
CA CYS A 92 -3.07 -1.04 6.87
C CYS A 92 -2.11 -0.23 5.99
N THR A 93 -2.19 -0.40 4.68
CA THR A 93 -1.45 0.44 3.73
C THR A 93 -1.91 1.89 3.83
N LEU A 94 -3.22 2.13 3.78
CA LEU A 94 -3.80 3.48 3.89
C LEU A 94 -3.52 4.11 5.25
N ALA A 95 -3.65 3.34 6.34
CA ALA A 95 -3.33 3.82 7.68
C ALA A 95 -1.87 4.30 7.78
N LEU A 96 -0.93 3.52 7.23
CA LEU A 96 0.48 3.88 7.22
C LEU A 96 0.75 5.12 6.36
N ILE A 97 0.20 5.20 5.14
CA ILE A 97 0.40 6.37 4.27
C ILE A 97 -0.12 7.65 4.94
N LYS A 98 -1.33 7.61 5.51
CA LYS A 98 -1.88 8.76 6.26
C LYS A 98 -0.97 9.15 7.42
N HIS A 99 -0.49 8.18 8.19
CA HIS A 99 0.43 8.44 9.28
C HIS A 99 1.77 9.03 8.81
N LEU A 100 2.31 8.57 7.67
CA LEU A 100 3.55 9.10 7.10
C LEU A 100 3.39 10.53 6.57
N ILE A 101 2.21 10.89 6.06
CA ILE A 101 1.89 12.27 5.65
C ILE A 101 1.77 13.18 6.87
N GLU A 102 1.06 12.74 7.92
CA GLU A 102 0.94 13.47 9.20
C GLU A 102 2.31 13.72 9.85
N GLU A 103 3.27 12.82 9.67
CA GLU A 103 4.65 12.93 10.18
C GLU A 103 5.60 13.57 9.13
N GLU A 104 5.06 14.16 8.05
CA GLU A 104 5.78 14.85 6.98
C GLU A 104 6.86 14.02 6.24
N LYS A 105 6.85 12.70 6.39
CA LYS A 105 7.78 11.77 5.72
C LYS A 105 7.44 11.52 4.26
N VAL A 106 6.19 11.78 3.89
CA VAL A 106 5.67 11.67 2.52
C VAL A 106 4.83 12.91 2.25
N LYS A 107 5.02 13.52 1.09
CA LYS A 107 4.14 14.57 0.56
C LYS A 107 3.46 14.03 -0.68
N LEU A 108 2.12 14.11 -0.69
CA LEU A 108 1.32 13.92 -1.89
C LEU A 108 0.95 15.32 -2.35
N ASN A 109 1.62 15.76 -3.41
CA ASN A 109 1.44 17.05 -4.06
C ASN A 109 0.30 17.02 -5.07
#